data_AF-A0A7L2H9K1-F1
#
_entry.id   AF-A0A7L2H9K1-F1
#
_cell.length_a   1.000
_cell.length_b   1.000
_cell.length_c   1.000
_cell.angle_alpha   90.00
_cell.angle_beta   90.00
_cell.angle_gamma   90.00
#
_symmetry.space_group_name_H-M   'P 1'
#
loop_
_entity.id
_entity.type
_entity.pdbx_description
1 polymer ?
#
loop_
_entity_poly.entity_id
_entity_poly.type
_entity_poly.pdbx_seq_one_letter_code
_entity_poly.pdbx_strand_id
1 'polypeptide(L)'
;EEFLELLELLVSCARTYVSSLAAMEEFHLSLSQCVVLRYHWIDPFVRSLKERLAAFHRFFCVADQVKVYTNQNKTRTFIGLEVSAGHFQLLELVSEVDRVLEEFDLPTFYKARRLPLTSLPDPSFHISLAWCVGDLSGRLEGQCLRELQDIVDRFEDSALLLRVQWEEIRCKSGNKYFSFPLR
;
A
#
# COMPACT_ATOMS: atom_id res chain seq x y z
N GLU A 1 -0.92 18.03 -10.28
CA GLU A 1 0.43 18.51 -10.66
C GLU A 1 1.32 18.54 -9.42
N GLU A 2 0.89 19.17 -8.33
CA GLU A 2 1.60 19.22 -7.04
C GLU A 2 2.08 17.86 -6.48
N PHE A 3 1.28 16.79 -6.54
CA PHE A 3 1.74 15.46 -6.05
C PHE A 3 2.91 14.91 -6.87
N LEU A 4 2.93 15.16 -8.19
CA LEU A 4 4.04 14.74 -9.04
C LEU A 4 5.29 15.56 -8.76
N GLU A 5 5.15 16.85 -8.43
CA GLU A 5 6.27 17.68 -8.01
C GLU A 5 6.87 17.18 -6.69
N LEU A 6 6.03 16.87 -5.69
CA LEU A 6 6.49 16.26 -4.44
C LEU A 6 7.19 14.92 -4.71
N LEU A 7 6.62 14.06 -5.55
CA LEU A 7 7.22 12.79 -5.93
C LEU A 7 8.59 12.99 -6.60
N GLU A 8 8.71 13.93 -7.54
CA GLU A 8 9.96 14.23 -8.22
C GLU A 8 11.04 14.72 -7.24
N LEU A 9 10.69 15.58 -6.29
CA LEU A 9 11.60 16.04 -5.23
C LEU A 9 12.08 14.87 -4.36
N LEU A 10 11.15 14.03 -3.88
CA LEU A 10 11.47 12.87 -3.06
C LEU A 10 12.37 11.88 -3.80
N VAL A 11 12.01 11.54 -5.04
CA VAL A 11 12.78 10.59 -5.86
C VAL A 11 14.17 11.16 -6.20
N SER A 12 14.26 12.47 -6.49
CA SER A 12 15.54 13.11 -6.79
C SER A 12 16.47 13.13 -5.57
N CYS A 13 15.93 13.43 -4.39
CA CYS A 13 16.67 13.33 -3.12
C CYS A 13 17.13 11.89 -2.87
N ALA A 14 16.23 10.92 -2.95
CA ALA A 14 16.56 9.51 -2.70
C ALA A 14 17.60 8.95 -3.69
N ARG A 15 17.61 9.42 -4.94
CA ARG A 15 18.60 9.05 -5.95
C ARG A 15 20.03 9.48 -5.64
N THR A 16 20.22 10.49 -4.79
CA THR A 16 21.56 10.84 -4.29
C THR A 16 22.16 9.74 -3.42
N TYR A 17 21.32 8.95 -2.75
CA TYR A 17 21.70 7.79 -1.95
C TYR A 17 21.67 6.49 -2.75
N VAL A 18 20.66 6.30 -3.62
CA VAL A 18 20.49 5.11 -4.46
C VAL A 18 20.09 5.51 -5.88
N SER A 19 21.08 5.67 -6.75
CA SER A 19 20.87 6.15 -8.14
C SER A 19 19.98 5.26 -9.00
N SER A 20 19.85 3.98 -8.66
CA SER A 20 19.03 3.00 -9.38
C SER A 20 17.53 3.04 -9.02
N LEU A 21 17.09 3.97 -8.17
CA LEU A 21 15.68 4.12 -7.83
C LEU A 21 14.84 4.55 -9.04
N ALA A 22 13.79 3.78 -9.30
CA ALA A 22 12.75 4.11 -10.28
C ALA A 22 11.52 4.65 -9.54
N ALA A 23 10.92 5.72 -10.07
CA ALA A 23 9.63 6.20 -9.58
C ALA A 23 8.52 5.20 -9.93
N MET A 24 7.49 5.13 -9.10
CA MET A 24 6.27 4.38 -9.41
C MET A 24 5.42 5.16 -10.41
N GLU A 25 4.79 4.43 -11.34
CA GLU A 25 3.87 5.00 -12.34
C GLU A 25 2.40 4.88 -11.90
N GLU A 26 2.09 3.86 -11.10
CA GLU A 26 0.76 3.63 -10.53
C GLU A 26 0.84 3.50 -9.01
N PHE A 27 -0.03 4.25 -8.33
CA PHE A 27 -0.08 4.30 -6.87
C PHE A 27 -1.27 3.48 -6.37
N HIS A 28 -1.04 2.67 -5.34
CA HIS A 28 -2.06 1.86 -4.71
C HIS A 28 -1.69 1.58 -3.27
N LEU A 29 -2.68 1.16 -2.49
CA LEU A 29 -2.54 0.64 -1.15
C LEU A 29 -2.95 -0.84 -1.19
N SER A 30 -2.04 -1.72 -0.80
CA SER A 30 -2.29 -3.17 -0.85
C SER A 30 -3.25 -3.61 0.26
N LEU A 31 -4.29 -4.36 -0.11
CA LEU A 31 -5.25 -4.98 0.82
C LEU A 31 -5.09 -6.51 0.92
N SER A 32 -4.15 -7.08 0.16
CA SER A 32 -3.82 -8.50 0.18
C SER A 32 -2.37 -8.71 -0.23
N GLN A 33 -1.83 -9.88 0.10
CA GLN A 33 -0.59 -10.35 -0.51
C GLN A 33 -0.85 -10.91 -1.91
N CYS A 34 0.21 -11.05 -2.71
CA CYS A 34 0.10 -11.78 -3.97
C CYS A 34 -0.16 -13.26 -3.70
N VAL A 35 -1.34 -13.75 -4.09
CA VAL A 35 -1.73 -15.16 -3.98
C VAL A 35 -1.91 -15.79 -5.36
N VAL A 36 -1.77 -17.11 -5.44
CA VAL A 36 -1.98 -17.86 -6.68
C VAL A 36 -3.40 -18.40 -6.69
N LEU A 37 -4.21 -17.90 -7.62
CA LEU A 37 -5.60 -18.31 -7.82
C LEU A 37 -5.73 -19.15 -9.09
N ARG A 38 -6.49 -20.26 -9.02
CA ARG A 38 -6.80 -21.07 -10.21
C ARG A 38 -7.72 -20.30 -11.14
N TYR A 39 -7.51 -20.43 -12.46
CA TYR A 39 -8.27 -19.67 -13.46
C TYR A 39 -9.79 -19.76 -13.30
N HIS A 40 -10.33 -20.96 -13.03
CA HIS A 40 -11.77 -21.16 -12.86
C HIS A 40 -12.35 -20.57 -11.56
N TRP A 41 -11.51 -20.18 -10.59
CA TRP A 41 -11.95 -19.51 -9.37
C TRP A 41 -11.95 -17.98 -9.51
N ILE A 42 -11.40 -17.41 -10.59
CA ILE A 42 -11.31 -15.94 -10.76
C ILE A 42 -12.71 -15.30 -10.70
N ASP A 43 -13.66 -15.78 -11.52
CA ASP A 43 -14.99 -15.16 -11.57
C ASP A 43 -15.78 -15.36 -10.25
N PRO A 44 -15.80 -16.56 -9.62
CA PRO A 44 -16.36 -16.72 -8.28
C PRO A 44 -15.72 -15.82 -7.23
N PHE A 45 -14.39 -15.69 -7.24
CA PHE A 45 -13.62 -14.88 -6.28
C PHE A 45 -13.99 -13.40 -6.39
N VAL A 46 -13.98 -12.89 -7.62
CA VAL A 46 -14.37 -11.49 -7.93
C VAL A 46 -15.82 -11.22 -7.53
N ARG A 47 -16.72 -12.20 -7.70
CA ARG A 47 -18.12 -12.06 -7.26
C ARG A 47 -18.21 -11.97 -5.74
N SER A 48 -17.52 -12.83 -5.00
CA SER A 48 -17.51 -12.79 -3.52
C SER A 48 -16.92 -11.46 -3.00
N LEU A 49 -15.82 -10.99 -3.60
CA LEU A 49 -15.28 -9.66 -3.31
C LEU A 49 -16.31 -8.56 -3.57
N LYS A 50 -16.98 -8.57 -4.73
CA LYS A 50 -17.98 -7.56 -5.07
C LYS A 50 -19.11 -7.49 -4.05
N GLU A 51 -19.63 -8.64 -3.63
CA GLU A 51 -20.74 -8.72 -2.68
C GLU A 51 -20.35 -8.17 -1.30
N ARG A 52 -19.16 -8.52 -0.80
CA ARG A 52 -18.69 -8.04 0.51
C ARG A 52 -18.26 -6.57 0.50
N LEU A 53 -17.61 -6.13 -0.57
CA LEU A 53 -17.12 -4.75 -0.68
C LEU A 53 -18.20 -3.74 -1.05
N ALA A 54 -19.37 -4.19 -1.55
CA ALA A 54 -20.44 -3.31 -2.00
C ALA A 54 -21.03 -2.40 -0.91
N ALA A 55 -20.82 -2.70 0.38
CA ALA A 55 -21.32 -1.91 1.49
C ALA A 55 -20.39 -0.77 1.93
N PHE A 56 -19.14 -0.75 1.45
CA PHE A 56 -18.15 0.22 1.91
C PHE A 56 -18.34 1.57 1.23
N HIS A 57 -18.23 2.62 2.05
CA HIS A 57 -18.28 4.00 1.61
C HIS A 57 -16.88 4.53 1.30
N ARG A 58 -16.81 5.56 0.47
CA ARG A 58 -15.60 6.34 0.24
C ARG A 58 -15.14 6.93 1.57
N PHE A 59 -13.84 6.87 1.82
CA PHE A 59 -13.23 7.36 3.06
C PHE A 59 -11.91 8.07 2.76
N PHE A 60 -11.44 8.84 3.73
CA PHE A 60 -10.17 9.53 3.63
C PHE A 60 -9.10 8.78 4.42
N CYS A 61 -7.90 8.73 3.87
CA CYS A 61 -6.67 8.42 4.59
C CYS A 61 -5.73 9.61 4.53
N VAL A 62 -4.83 9.69 5.51
CA VAL A 62 -3.66 10.57 5.43
C VAL A 62 -2.44 9.67 5.33
N ALA A 63 -1.57 9.88 4.34
CA ALA A 63 -0.34 9.12 4.16
C ALA A 63 0.86 10.08 4.09
N ASP A 64 1.47 10.35 5.24
CA ASP A 64 2.47 11.42 5.42
C ASP A 64 3.78 10.97 6.06
N GLN A 65 3.88 9.71 6.50
CA GLN A 65 5.09 9.18 7.11
C GLN A 65 5.94 8.45 6.07
N VAL A 66 7.10 8.98 5.71
CA VAL A 66 8.02 8.30 4.81
C VAL A 66 8.61 7.07 5.52
N LYS A 67 8.51 5.91 4.87
CA LYS A 67 9.10 4.66 5.34
C LYS A 67 9.77 3.88 4.21
N VAL A 68 10.74 3.06 4.59
CA VAL A 68 11.41 2.12 3.69
C VAL A 68 10.83 0.72 3.90
N TYR A 69 10.43 0.10 2.81
CA TYR A 69 9.85 -1.24 2.80
C TYR A 69 10.70 -2.19 1.97
N THR A 70 10.66 -3.47 2.29
CA THR A 70 11.19 -4.52 1.41
C THR A 70 10.10 -5.54 1.14
N ASN A 71 10.12 -6.15 -0.04
CA ASN A 71 9.27 -7.30 -0.26
C ASN A 71 9.75 -8.50 0.59
N GLN A 72 8.88 -9.48 0.79
CA GLN A 72 9.13 -10.60 1.70
C GLN A 72 10.44 -11.36 1.44
N ASN A 73 10.86 -11.47 0.18
CA ASN A 73 12.10 -12.14 -0.21
C ASN A 73 13.31 -11.18 -0.35
N LYS A 74 13.16 -9.92 0.05
CA LYS A 74 14.21 -8.89 0.03
C LYS A 74 14.89 -8.70 -1.33
N THR A 75 14.15 -8.95 -2.41
CA THR A 75 14.62 -8.73 -3.78
C THR A 75 14.28 -7.35 -4.32
N ARG A 76 13.45 -6.59 -3.59
CA ARG A 76 13.04 -5.22 -3.91
C ARG A 76 12.97 -4.39 -2.64
N THR A 77 13.43 -3.15 -2.73
CA THR A 77 13.24 -2.11 -1.71
C THR A 77 12.35 -1.03 -2.28
N PHE A 78 11.47 -0.49 -1.44
CA PHE A 78 10.51 0.56 -1.77
C PHE A 78 10.66 1.72 -0.79
N ILE A 79 10.46 2.93 -1.31
CA ILE A 79 10.17 4.11 -0.49
C ILE A 79 8.66 4.32 -0.60
N GLY A 80 7.98 4.46 0.52
CA GLY A 80 6.54 4.67 0.55
C GLY A 80 6.11 5.66 1.62
N LEU A 81 4.87 6.11 1.50
CA LEU A 81 4.18 6.90 2.50
C LEU A 81 3.25 5.98 3.28
N GLU A 82 3.54 5.79 4.56
CA GLU A 82 2.69 5.07 5.48
C GLU A 82 1.47 5.92 5.83
N VAL A 83 0.32 5.25 5.91
CA VAL A 83 -0.93 5.84 6.37
C VAL A 83 -0.79 6.22 7.85
N SER A 84 -1.07 7.45 8.24
CA SER A 84 -1.11 7.88 9.64
C SER A 84 -2.54 7.94 10.18
N ALA A 85 -3.52 8.26 9.32
CA ALA A 85 -4.95 8.31 9.66
C ALA A 85 -5.82 7.56 8.63
N GLY A 86 -6.92 6.95 9.09
CA GLY A 86 -7.80 6.11 8.26
C GLY A 86 -7.48 4.60 8.31
N HIS A 87 -6.58 4.20 9.21
CA HIS A 87 -6.19 2.81 9.46
C HIS A 87 -7.38 1.89 9.77
N PHE A 88 -8.38 2.37 10.53
CA PHE A 88 -9.52 1.57 10.94
C PHE A 88 -10.35 1.08 9.73
N GLN A 89 -10.66 1.99 8.80
CA GLN A 89 -11.40 1.66 7.58
C GLN A 89 -10.63 0.67 6.71
N LEU A 90 -9.31 0.82 6.60
CA LEU A 90 -8.45 -0.13 5.88
C LEU A 90 -8.44 -1.51 6.53
N LEU A 91 -8.44 -1.57 7.86
CA LEU A 91 -8.54 -2.84 8.60
C LEU A 91 -9.88 -3.54 8.37
N GLU A 92 -10.98 -2.79 8.32
CA GLU A 92 -12.30 -3.36 7.99
C GLU A 92 -12.33 -3.91 6.56
N LEU A 93 -11.75 -3.17 5.60
CA LEU A 93 -11.61 -3.65 4.22
C LEU A 93 -10.77 -4.92 4.12
N VAL A 94 -9.59 -4.93 4.75
CA VAL A 94 -8.73 -6.12 4.80
C VAL A 94 -9.48 -7.28 5.45
N SER A 95 -10.25 -7.05 6.51
CA SER A 95 -11.03 -8.11 7.15
C SER A 95 -12.03 -8.75 6.20
N GLU A 96 -12.71 -7.98 5.34
CA GLU A 96 -13.62 -8.57 4.34
C GLU A 96 -12.87 -9.24 3.19
N VAL A 97 -11.74 -8.68 2.75
CA VAL A 97 -10.87 -9.33 1.75
C VAL A 97 -10.33 -10.66 2.27
N ASP A 98 -9.87 -10.69 3.52
CA ASP A 98 -9.35 -11.90 4.17
C ASP A 98 -10.43 -12.98 4.28
N ARG A 99 -11.69 -12.63 4.54
CA ARG A 99 -12.79 -13.60 4.50
C ARG A 99 -12.98 -14.23 3.12
N VAL A 100 -12.83 -13.46 2.03
CA VAL A 100 -12.86 -14.03 0.67
C VAL A 100 -11.62 -14.87 0.40
N LEU A 101 -10.44 -14.46 0.87
CA LEU A 101 -9.24 -15.29 0.74
C LEU A 101 -9.44 -16.64 1.44
N GLU A 102 -10.00 -16.64 2.65
CA GLU A 102 -10.30 -17.86 3.41
C GLU A 102 -11.34 -18.76 2.74
N GLU A 103 -12.41 -18.21 2.15
CA GLU A 103 -13.39 -18.96 1.35
C GLU A 103 -12.75 -19.74 0.19
N PHE A 104 -11.57 -19.31 -0.26
CA PHE A 104 -10.84 -19.83 -1.41
C PHE A 104 -9.57 -20.60 -1.01
N ASP A 105 -9.41 -20.91 0.28
CA ASP A 105 -8.22 -21.56 0.86
C ASP A 105 -6.90 -20.81 0.54
N LEU A 106 -6.96 -19.49 0.44
CA LEU A 106 -5.82 -18.62 0.16
C LEU A 106 -5.28 -18.00 1.46
N PRO A 107 -3.98 -17.70 1.52
CA PRO A 107 -3.39 -17.10 2.70
C PRO A 107 -3.86 -15.64 2.85
N THR A 108 -4.21 -15.25 4.07
CA THR A 108 -4.66 -13.90 4.44
C THR A 108 -3.49 -12.91 4.54
N PHE A 109 -3.79 -11.61 4.46
CA PHE A 109 -2.76 -10.57 4.37
C PHE A 109 -1.97 -10.42 5.66
N TYR A 110 -2.67 -10.20 6.77
CA TYR A 110 -2.07 -10.14 8.09
C TYR A 110 -2.60 -11.33 8.89
N LYS A 111 -1.74 -12.35 9.11
CA LYS A 111 -2.07 -13.58 9.89
C LYS A 111 -2.57 -13.31 11.33
N ALA A 112 -2.56 -12.06 11.77
CA ALA A 112 -2.55 -11.63 13.15
C ALA A 112 -3.93 -11.21 13.69
N ARG A 113 -4.94 -12.08 13.66
CA ARG A 113 -6.16 -11.86 14.47
C ARG A 113 -6.74 -13.12 15.13
N ARG A 114 -6.08 -14.28 15.05
CA ARG A 114 -6.64 -15.56 15.57
C ARG A 114 -6.08 -16.06 16.90
N LEU A 115 -5.17 -15.34 17.56
CA LEU A 115 -4.66 -15.69 18.92
C LEU A 115 -4.52 -14.42 19.78
N PRO A 116 -4.60 -14.52 21.12
CA PRO A 116 -4.79 -13.36 22.00
C PRO A 116 -3.65 -12.33 21.86
N LEU A 117 -4.05 -11.06 21.91
CA LEU A 117 -3.23 -9.85 21.91
C LEU A 117 -1.89 -10.05 22.63
N THR A 118 -0.78 -9.67 21.98
CA THR A 118 0.36 -8.91 22.57
C THR A 118 1.63 -8.83 21.71
N SER A 119 1.72 -9.41 20.49
CA SER A 119 3.04 -9.47 19.82
C SER A 119 3.11 -9.35 18.30
N LEU A 120 2.00 -9.22 17.57
CA LEU A 120 2.08 -8.92 16.14
C LEU A 120 1.94 -7.41 15.92
N PRO A 121 2.90 -6.78 15.21
CA PRO A 121 2.81 -5.37 14.88
C PRO A 121 1.56 -5.11 14.04
N ASP A 122 0.98 -3.93 14.24
CA ASP A 122 -0.13 -3.47 13.42
C ASP A 122 0.29 -3.44 11.93
N PRO A 123 -0.66 -3.71 11.03
CA PRO A 123 -0.40 -3.67 9.60
C PRO A 123 0.02 -2.27 9.14
N SER A 124 1.17 -2.19 8.48
CA SER A 124 1.66 -0.93 7.90
C SER A 124 1.10 -0.75 6.49
N PHE A 125 -0.03 -0.04 6.40
CA PHE A 125 -0.57 0.37 5.11
C PHE A 125 0.24 1.51 4.53
N HIS A 126 0.58 1.42 3.25
CA HIS A 126 1.44 2.41 2.60
C HIS A 126 1.17 2.51 1.11
N ILE A 127 1.54 3.67 0.55
CA ILE A 127 1.58 3.94 -0.88
C ILE A 127 3.05 3.92 -1.29
N SER A 128 3.43 3.00 -2.19
CA SER A 128 4.80 2.97 -2.73
C SER A 128 5.00 4.12 -3.72
N LEU A 129 6.07 4.90 -3.52
CA LEU A 129 6.46 6.03 -4.36
C LEU A 129 7.58 5.69 -5.33
N ALA A 130 8.55 4.90 -4.88
CA ALA A 130 9.72 4.51 -5.66
C ALA A 130 10.23 3.14 -5.26
N TRP A 131 10.97 2.48 -6.15
CA TRP A 131 11.50 1.15 -5.91
C TRP A 131 12.86 0.91 -6.57
N CYS A 132 13.61 -0.06 -6.05
CA CYS A 132 14.85 -0.53 -6.65
C CYS A 132 15.04 -2.05 -6.45
N VAL A 133 15.99 -2.63 -7.19
CA VAL A 133 16.33 -4.06 -7.12
C VAL A 133 17.32 -4.31 -5.97
N GLY A 134 17.09 -5.39 -5.23
CA GLY A 134 17.90 -5.80 -4.08
C GLY A 134 17.38 -5.25 -2.77
N ASP A 135 18.06 -5.62 -1.68
CA ASP A 135 17.83 -5.05 -0.35
C ASP A 135 18.80 -3.88 -0.14
N LEU A 136 18.31 -2.66 -0.37
CA LEU A 136 19.04 -1.42 -0.17
C LEU A 136 18.47 -0.62 1.01
N SER A 137 17.71 -1.26 1.92
CA SER A 137 17.03 -0.56 3.00
C SER A 137 18.02 0.19 3.89
N GLY A 138 19.16 -0.42 4.23
CA GLY A 138 20.20 0.21 5.04
C GLY A 138 20.85 1.46 4.42
N ARG A 139 20.73 1.68 3.10
CA ARG A 139 21.21 2.91 2.44
C ARG A 139 20.17 4.03 2.44
N LEU A 140 18.89 3.67 2.52
CA LEU A 140 17.75 4.58 2.46
C LEU A 140 17.22 4.93 3.85
N GLU A 141 17.46 4.07 4.83
CA GLU A 141 17.22 4.34 6.25
C GLU A 141 18.20 5.41 6.79
N GLY A 142 17.90 5.96 7.96
CA GLY A 142 18.78 6.92 8.64
C GLY A 142 18.71 8.33 8.06
N GLN A 143 19.80 8.81 7.44
CA GLN A 143 19.87 10.20 6.96
C GLN A 143 18.94 10.45 5.77
N CYS A 144 18.95 9.57 4.77
CA CYS A 144 18.08 9.69 3.61
C CYS A 144 16.61 9.77 4.02
N LEU A 145 16.15 8.85 4.88
CA LEU A 145 14.77 8.85 5.36
C LEU A 145 14.37 10.15 6.07
N ARG A 146 15.26 10.72 6.89
CA ARG A 146 15.01 12.01 7.56
C ARG A 146 14.90 13.16 6.56
N GLU A 147 15.79 13.22 5.59
CA GLU A 147 15.74 14.26 4.54
C GLU A 147 14.46 14.14 3.70
N LEU A 148 14.01 12.92 3.40
CA LEU A 148 12.75 12.69 2.71
C LEU A 148 11.54 13.13 3.55
N GLN A 149 11.53 12.83 4.86
CA GLN A 149 10.47 13.30 5.75
C GLN A 149 10.46 14.84 5.85
N ASP A 150 11.64 15.47 5.95
CA ASP A 150 11.75 16.93 5.97
C ASP A 150 11.20 17.57 4.68
N ILE A 151 11.34 16.92 3.52
CA ILE A 151 10.73 17.36 2.26
C ILE A 151 9.20 17.28 2.36
N VAL A 152 8.65 16.16 2.85
CA VAL A 152 7.19 16.00 3.03
C VAL A 152 6.63 17.04 3.98
N ASP A 153 7.28 17.26 5.13
CA ASP A 153 6.81 18.17 6.18
C ASP A 153 6.85 19.64 5.74
N ARG A 154 7.80 19.99 4.86
CA ARG A 154 7.99 21.37 4.36
C ARG A 154 7.25 21.67 3.06
N PHE A 155 6.70 20.66 2.40
CA PHE A 155 5.95 20.85 1.17
C PHE A 155 4.66 21.61 1.48
N GLU A 156 4.43 22.74 0.80
CA GLU A 156 3.21 23.52 0.98
C GLU A 156 1.98 22.65 0.68
N ASP A 157 0.93 22.81 1.48
CA ASP A 157 -0.32 22.03 1.37
C ASP A 157 -0.18 20.50 1.48
N SER A 158 0.95 19.98 2.00
CA SER A 158 1.16 18.53 2.21
C SER A 158 0.02 17.86 2.97
N ALA A 159 -0.56 18.54 3.97
CA ALA A 159 -1.69 18.03 4.75
C ALA A 159 -2.97 17.79 3.91
N LEU A 160 -3.18 18.57 2.84
CA LEU A 160 -4.31 18.39 1.93
C LEU A 160 -3.96 17.40 0.83
N LEU A 161 -2.76 17.51 0.28
CA LEU A 161 -2.26 16.70 -0.83
C LEU A 161 -2.10 15.22 -0.45
N LEU A 162 -1.72 14.95 0.80
CA LEU A 162 -1.54 13.59 1.34
C LEU A 162 -2.81 13.03 1.98
N ARG A 163 -3.89 13.83 2.01
CA ARG A 163 -5.21 13.38 2.39
C ARG A 163 -5.92 12.80 1.17
N VAL A 164 -5.78 11.50 0.98
CA VAL A 164 -6.32 10.75 -0.16
C VAL A 164 -7.75 10.31 0.14
N GLN A 165 -8.69 10.65 -0.76
CA GLN A 165 -10.02 10.03 -0.77
C GLN A 165 -9.99 8.77 -1.63
N TRP A 166 -10.31 7.62 -1.05
CA TRP A 166 -10.38 6.37 -1.79
C TRP A 166 -11.75 6.22 -2.46
N GLU A 167 -11.75 5.94 -3.76
CA GLU A 167 -12.95 5.89 -4.60
C GLU A 167 -13.32 4.48 -5.07
N GLU A 168 -12.32 3.62 -5.24
CA GLU A 168 -12.52 2.25 -5.70
C GLU A 168 -11.48 1.31 -5.09
N ILE A 169 -11.87 0.03 -5.05
CA ILE A 169 -10.97 -1.08 -4.77
C ILE A 169 -10.76 -1.84 -6.07
N ARG A 170 -9.53 -2.30 -6.32
CA ARG A 170 -9.19 -3.05 -7.54
C ARG A 170 -8.60 -4.41 -7.21
N CYS A 171 -9.10 -5.46 -7.86
CA CYS A 171 -8.49 -6.78 -7.88
C CYS A 171 -7.77 -6.99 -9.21
N LYS A 172 -6.47 -7.29 -9.17
CA LYS A 172 -5.69 -7.70 -10.34
C LYS A 172 -5.47 -9.21 -10.30
N SER A 173 -5.85 -9.90 -11.37
CA SER A 173 -5.62 -11.34 -11.55
C SER A 173 -4.96 -11.58 -12.90
N GLY A 174 -3.67 -11.91 -12.88
CA GLY A 174 -2.86 -11.98 -14.10
C GLY A 174 -2.85 -10.62 -14.83
N ASN A 175 -3.35 -10.61 -16.06
CA ASN A 175 -3.50 -9.41 -16.90
C ASN A 175 -4.90 -8.77 -16.82
N LYS A 176 -5.82 -9.32 -16.01
CA LYS A 176 -7.18 -8.79 -15.85
C LYS A 176 -7.27 -7.90 -14.63
N TYR A 177 -8.09 -6.86 -14.73
CA TYR A 177 -8.40 -5.92 -13.67
C TYR A 177 -9.91 -5.90 -13.43
N PHE A 178 -10.31 -5.93 -12.16
CA PHE A 178 -11.70 -5.86 -11.71
C PHE A 178 -11.81 -4.71 -10.70
N SER A 179 -12.67 -3.73 -10.98
CA SER A 179 -12.89 -2.57 -10.10
C SER A 179 -14.19 -2.71 -9.32
N PHE A 180 -14.16 -2.29 -8.06
CA PHE A 180 -15.28 -2.24 -7.13
C PHE A 180 -15.40 -0.81 -6.58
N PRO A 181 -16.30 0.03 -7.12
CA PRO A 181 -16.47 1.40 -6.65
C PRO A 181 -17.00 1.43 -5.22
N LEU A 182 -16.47 2.33 -4.41
CA LEU A 182 -16.95 2.65 -3.07
C LEU A 182 -18.13 3.63 -3.15
N ARG A 183 -19.06 3.52 -2.20
CA ARG A 183 -20.29 4.34 -2.16
C ARG A 183 -20.06 5.78 -1.70
#